data_AF-A0A5K1HY91-F1
#
_entry.id   AF-A0A5K1HY91-F1
#
_cell.length_a   1.000
_cell.length_b   1.000
_cell.length_c   1.000
_cell.angle_alpha   90.00
_cell.angle_beta   90.00
_cell.angle_gamma   90.00
#
_symmetry.space_group_name_H-M   'P 1'
#
loop_
_entity.id
_entity.type
_entity.pdbx_description
1 polymer ?
#
loop_
_entity_poly.entity_id
_entity_poly.type
_entity_poly.pdbx_seq_one_letter_code
_entity_poly.pdbx_strand_id
1 'polypeptide(L)' 'MRWRDRFLFCAEAIYKAQAETGEIKGHYLNATAGTSEEMIKRAVCARELGVPI' A
#
# COMPACT_ATOMS: atom_id res chain seq x y z
N MET A 1 -8.86 12.52 -2.76
CA MET A 1 -8.38 11.14 -2.95
C MET A 1 -8.70 10.34 -1.68
N ARG A 2 -9.47 9.24 -1.77
CA ARG A 2 -9.67 8.36 -0.61
C ARG A 2 -8.42 7.49 -0.42
N TRP A 3 -8.19 7.02 0.82
CA TRP A 3 -6.96 6.28 1.15
C TRP A 3 -6.84 4.95 0.41
N ARG A 4 -7.96 4.27 0.15
CA ARG A 4 -7.99 2.97 -0.53
C ARG A 4 -7.57 3.09 -1.99
N ASP A 5 -8.05 4.11 -2.70
CA ASP A 5 -7.64 4.37 -4.08
C ASP A 5 -6.12 4.61 -4.17
N ARG A 6 -5.57 5.40 -3.23
CA ARG A 6 -4.12 5.63 -3.14
C ARG A 6 -3.36 4.32 -2.96
N PHE A 7 -3.82 3.44 -2.08
CA PHE A 7 -3.16 2.16 -1.84
C PHE A 7 -3.15 1.29 -3.10
N LEU A 8 -4.27 1.23 -3.82
CA LEU A 8 -4.39 0.45 -5.06
C LEU A 8 -3.45 0.98 -6.15
N PHE A 9 -3.42 2.29 -6.37
CA PHE A 9 -2.52 2.89 -7.37
C PHE A 9 -1.04 2.71 -6.99
N CYS A 10 -0.69 2.85 -5.71
CA CYS A 10 0.67 2.58 -5.25
C CYS A 10 1.07 1.12 -5.46
N ALA A 11 0.18 0.17 -5.17
CA ALA A 11 0.46 -1.26 -5.37
C ALA A 11 0.70 -1.60 -6.85
N GLU A 12 -0.15 -1.10 -7.75
CA GLU A 12 0.03 -1.26 -9.20
C GLU A 12 1.38 -0.68 -9.66
N ALA A 13 1.71 0.53 -9.23
CA ALA A 13 2.95 1.20 -9.58
C ALA A 13 4.19 0.45 -9.05
N ILE A 14 4.13 -0.09 -7.82
CA ILE A 14 5.21 -0.89 -7.24
C ILE A 14 5.47 -2.13 -8.10
N TYR A 15 4.44 -2.93 -8.38
CA TYR A 15 4.64 -4.15 -9.18
C TYR A 15 5.11 -3.88 -10.59
N LYS A 16 4.60 -2.81 -11.23
CA LYS A 16 5.09 -2.35 -12.53
C LYS A 16 6.59 -2.00 -12.47
N ALA A 17 6.99 -1.20 -11.49
CA ALA A 17 8.40 -0.81 -11.33
C ALA A 17 9.31 -2.01 -11.03
N GLN A 18 8.85 -2.99 -10.25
CA GLN A 18 9.59 -4.23 -10.04
C GLN A 18 9.75 -5.02 -11.34
N ALA A 19 8.69 -5.14 -12.14
CA ALA A 19 8.73 -5.85 -13.42
C ALA A 19 9.69 -5.17 -14.42
N GLU A 20 9.75 -3.84 -14.42
CA GLU A 20 10.62 -3.07 -15.32
C GLU A 20 12.09 -3.07 -14.89
N THR A 21 12.37 -3.11 -13.58
CA THR A 21 13.74 -2.93 -13.05
C THR A 21 14.40 -4.21 -12.55
N GLY A 22 13.63 -5.24 -12.21
CA GLY A 22 14.13 -6.45 -11.56
C GLY A 22 14.53 -6.26 -10.09
N GLU A 23 14.34 -5.07 -9.52
CA GLU A 23 14.61 -4.78 -8.11
C GLU A 23 13.34 -4.88 -7.27
N ILE A 24 13.49 -5.22 -5.99
CA ILE A 24 12.39 -5.12 -5.02
C ILE A 24 12.08 -3.64 -4.79
N LYS A 25 10.82 -3.25 -4.97
CA LYS A 25 10.34 -1.88 -4.80
C LYS A 25 9.23 -1.86 -3.75
N GLY A 26 8.98 -0.70 -3.17
CA GLY A 26 7.97 -0.58 -2.14
C GLY A 26 7.68 0.85 -1.73
N HIS A 27 6.63 1.03 -0.93
CA HIS A 27 6.21 2.34 -0.45
C HIS A 27 5.52 2.24 0.91
N TYR A 28 5.92 3.08 1.85
CA TYR A 28 5.29 3.12 3.17
C TYR A 28 3.83 3.61 3.09
N LEU A 29 2.90 2.66 3.11
CA LEU A 29 1.47 2.94 3.07
C LEU A 29 0.99 3.53 4.39
N ASN A 30 0.80 4.85 4.44
CA ASN A 30 0.35 5.55 5.64
C ASN A 30 -1.05 5.06 6.10
N ALA A 31 -1.07 4.34 7.23
CA ALA A 31 -2.25 3.79 7.88
C ALA A 31 -2.84 4.70 8.98
N THR A 32 -2.23 5.85 9.28
CA THR A 32 -2.72 6.77 10.32
C THR A 32 -4.18 7.16 10.06
N ALA A 33 -4.99 7.09 11.12
CA ALA A 33 -6.41 7.38 11.09
C ALA A 33 -6.87 8.05 12.39
N GLY A 34 -8.11 8.54 12.41
CA GLY A 34 -8.69 9.21 13.59
C GLY A 34 -9.07 8.28 14.74
N THR A 35 -9.18 6.97 14.48
CA THR A 35 -9.39 5.94 15.52
C THR A 35 -8.50 4.73 15.25
N SER A 36 -8.27 3.94 16.30
CA SER A 36 -7.47 2.71 16.21
C SER A 36 -8.10 1.67 15.29
N GLU A 37 -9.43 1.56 15.25
CA GLU A 37 -10.16 0.60 14.40
C GLU A 37 -9.95 0.92 12.91
N GLU A 38 -10.05 2.20 12.53
CA GLU A 38 -9.82 2.61 11.15
C GLU A 38 -8.34 2.49 10.78
N MET A 39 -7.42 2.73 11.72
CA MET A 39 -5.99 2.49 11.50
C MET A 39 -5.72 1.00 11.23
N ILE A 40 -6.27 0.11 12.04
CA ILE A 40 -6.14 -1.34 11.87
C ILE A 40 -6.74 -1.78 10.52
N LYS A 41 -7.91 -1.27 10.15
CA LYS A 41 -8.53 -1.55 8.85
C LYS A 41 -7.64 -1.17 7.67
N ARG A 42 -6.96 -0.02 7.75
CA ARG A 42 -5.99 0.41 6.73
C ARG A 42 -4.77 -0.49 6.70
N ALA A 43 -4.21 -0.84 7.85
CA ALA A 43 -3.07 -1.73 7.95
C ALA A 43 -3.37 -3.14 7.39
N VAL A 44 -4.57 -3.68 7.67
CA VAL A 44 -5.02 -4.97 7.11
C VAL A 44 -5.15 -4.88 5.60
N CYS A 45 -5.75 -3.81 5.07
CA CYS A 45 -5.84 -3.61 3.63
C CYS A 45 -4.46 -3.52 2.96
N ALA A 46 -3.49 -2.83 3.58
CA ALA A 46 -2.12 -2.75 3.08
C ALA A 46 -1.45 -4.14 3.02
N ARG A 47 -1.61 -4.94 4.08
CA ARG A 47 -1.11 -6.31 4.14
C ARG A 47 -1.71 -7.20 3.04
N GLU A 48 -3.02 -7.11 2.82
CA GLU A 48 -3.73 -7.90 1.80
C GLU A 48 -3.31 -7.57 0.36
N LEU A 49 -2.77 -6.37 0.13
CA LEU A 49 -2.20 -6.01 -1.18
C LEU A 49 -0.85 -6.68 -1.46
N GLY A 50 -0.18 -7.23 -0.44
CA GLY A 50 1.03 -8.05 -0.62
C GLY A 50 2.25 -7.29 -1.16
N VAL A 51 2.27 -5.96 -1.04
CA VAL A 51 3.45 -5.16 -1.39
C VAL A 51 4.61 -5.43 -0.41
N PRO A 52 5.87 -5.37 -0.84
CA PRO A 52 7.00 -5.90 -0.05
C PRO A 52 7.32 -5.15 1.26
N ILE A 53 6.89 -3.88 1.39
CA ILE A 53 7.08 -3.00 2.56
C ILE A 53 5.88 -2.09 2.78
#